data_AF-A0A366DG38-F1
#
_entry.id   AF-A0A366DG38-F1
#
_cell.length_a   1.000
_cell.length_b   1.000
_cell.length_c   1.000
_cell.angle_alpha   90.00
_cell.angle_beta   90.00
_cell.angle_gamma   90.00
#
_symmetry.space_group_name_H-M   'P 1'
#
loop_
_entity.id
_entity.type
_entity.pdbx_description
1 polymer ?
#
loop_
_entity_poly.entity_id
_entity_poly.type
_entity_poly.pdbx_seq_one_letter_code
_entity_poly.pdbx_strand_id
1 'polypeptide(L)'
;MLGVDLTAHALDAPLPPLPPIEQIQGNKSRYQLVEDLAAEESLTVRQLIAKLGGGRGHRTLAGTPEQVADDLQAWFTGGAADGFNIMPPYLPGGLDDFVDQVVPILRERGLFRTEYTATTLRGHYGLPHPGNCFAEAADRSTA
;
A
#
# COMPACT_ATOMS: atom_id res chain seq x y z
N MET A 1 17.11 -1.19 4.77
CA MET A 1 16.00 -1.99 5.32
C MET A 1 16.46 -2.76 6.55
N LEU A 2 17.52 -3.58 6.43
CA LEU A 2 18.03 -4.41 7.54
C LEU A 2 19.27 -3.87 8.27
N GLY A 3 19.86 -2.75 7.82
CA GLY A 3 21.03 -2.15 8.49
C GLY A 3 22.33 -2.97 8.42
N VAL A 4 22.33 -4.09 7.67
CA VAL A 4 23.48 -4.98 7.46
C VAL A 4 23.85 -5.06 5.98
N ASP A 5 25.13 -5.21 5.68
CA ASP A 5 25.62 -5.48 4.33
C ASP A 5 25.54 -6.99 4.04
N LEU A 6 24.87 -7.35 2.96
CA LEU A 6 24.67 -8.74 2.52
C LEU A 6 25.44 -9.07 1.23
N THR A 7 26.28 -8.16 0.72
CA THR A 7 26.95 -8.30 -0.58
C THR A 7 27.78 -9.58 -0.69
N ALA A 8 28.48 -9.95 0.39
CA ALA A 8 29.30 -11.17 0.44
C ALA A 8 28.57 -12.38 1.05
N HIS A 9 27.30 -12.21 1.44
CA HIS A 9 26.54 -13.26 2.10
C HIS A 9 25.96 -14.26 1.09
N ALA A 10 25.99 -15.55 1.43
CA ALA A 10 25.48 -16.59 0.54
C ALA A 10 23.95 -16.45 0.38
N LEU A 11 23.49 -16.39 -0.87
CA LEU A 11 22.06 -16.23 -1.18
C LEU A 11 21.20 -17.40 -0.68
N ASP A 12 21.78 -18.60 -0.60
CA ASP A 12 21.09 -19.82 -0.17
C ASP A 12 21.33 -20.13 1.32
N ALA A 13 21.86 -19.17 2.09
CA ALA A 13 21.96 -19.21 3.54
C ALA A 13 20.86 -18.33 4.19
N PRO A 14 20.49 -18.58 5.46
CA PRO A 14 19.59 -17.70 6.22
C PRO A 14 20.22 -16.32 6.43
N LEU A 15 19.43 -15.33 6.86
CA LEU A 15 19.97 -14.03 7.24
C LEU A 15 21.03 -14.17 8.34
N PRO A 16 22.10 -13.34 8.31
CA PRO A 16 22.99 -13.23 9.45
C PRO A 16 22.24 -12.63 10.66
N PRO A 17 22.77 -12.79 11.89
CA PRO A 17 22.22 -12.12 13.06
C PRO A 17 22.05 -10.63 12.80
N LEU A 18 20.83 -10.13 12.98
CA LEU A 18 20.51 -8.73 12.75
C LEU A 18 20.67 -7.93 14.06
N PRO A 19 20.94 -6.62 14.00
CA PRO A 19 20.99 -5.78 15.20
C PRO A 19 19.63 -5.74 15.93
N PRO A 20 19.62 -5.51 17.25
CA PRO A 20 18.36 -5.40 17.97
C PRO A 20 17.58 -4.13 17.53
N ILE A 21 16.25 -4.22 17.48
CA ILE A 21 15.36 -3.17 16.93
C ILE A 21 15.52 -1.80 17.60
N GLU A 22 15.97 -1.77 18.86
CA GLU A 22 16.24 -0.55 19.61
C GLU A 22 17.32 0.31 18.93
N GLN A 23 18.26 -0.33 18.23
CA GLN A 23 19.36 0.33 17.52
C GLN A 23 18.95 0.85 16.14
N ILE A 24 17.79 0.46 15.62
CA ILE A 24 17.31 0.87 14.30
C ILE A 24 16.69 2.27 14.36
N GLN A 25 17.19 3.19 13.55
CA GLN A 25 16.61 4.54 13.41
C GLN A 25 15.73 4.63 12.16
N GLY A 26 14.43 4.84 12.35
CA GLY A 26 13.43 4.86 11.27
C GLY A 26 13.10 3.47 10.71
N ASN A 27 11.97 3.33 10.02
CA ASN A 27 11.51 2.06 9.41
C ASN A 27 11.42 0.84 10.37
N LYS A 28 11.34 1.05 11.70
CA LYS A 28 11.31 -0.03 12.71
C LYS A 28 10.26 -1.10 12.44
N SER A 29 9.03 -0.69 12.10
CA SER A 29 7.96 -1.64 11.76
C SER A 29 8.30 -2.51 10.56
N ARG A 30 8.99 -1.95 9.56
CA ARG A 30 9.39 -2.68 8.36
C ARG A 30 10.60 -3.58 8.62
N TYR A 31 11.50 -3.14 9.48
CA TYR A 31 12.60 -3.94 9.96
C TYR A 31 12.08 -5.20 10.66
N GLN A 32 11.20 -5.03 11.65
CA GLN A 32 10.59 -6.13 12.41
C GLN A 32 9.87 -7.11 11.48
N LEU A 33 9.04 -6.61 10.56
CA LEU A 33 8.33 -7.46 9.60
C LEU A 33 9.27 -8.37 8.80
N VAL A 34 10.42 -7.87 8.36
CA VAL A 34 11.38 -8.67 7.58
C VAL A 34 12.11 -9.67 8.45
N GLU A 35 12.49 -9.26 9.65
CA GLU A 35 13.13 -10.13 10.64
C GLU A 35 12.20 -11.30 11.01
N ASP A 36 10.95 -11.00 11.38
CA ASP A 36 9.93 -11.99 11.72
C ASP A 36 9.68 -12.94 10.55
N LEU A 37 9.45 -12.39 9.35
CA LEU A 37 9.21 -13.18 8.14
C LEU A 37 10.37 -14.14 7.81
N ALA A 38 11.61 -13.69 7.97
CA ALA A 38 12.77 -14.52 7.72
C ALA A 38 12.92 -15.63 8.77
N ALA A 39 12.62 -15.32 10.04
CA ALA A 39 12.73 -16.26 11.16
C ALA A 39 11.61 -17.31 11.15
N GLU A 40 10.34 -16.88 11.04
CA GLU A 40 9.16 -17.75 11.09
C GLU A 40 9.16 -18.79 9.96
N GLU A 41 9.58 -18.39 8.77
CA GLU A 41 9.59 -19.25 7.58
C GLU A 41 10.98 -19.86 7.28
N SER A 42 11.98 -19.59 8.12
CA SER A 42 13.37 -20.06 7.94
C SER A 42 13.91 -19.80 6.53
N LEU A 43 13.67 -18.59 6.00
CA LEU A 43 13.97 -18.24 4.61
C LEU A 43 15.47 -18.05 4.38
N THR A 44 15.94 -18.46 3.20
CA THR A 44 17.24 -18.01 2.69
C THR A 44 17.17 -16.54 2.25
N VAL A 45 18.32 -15.89 2.14
CA VAL A 45 18.39 -14.50 1.61
C VAL A 45 17.75 -14.39 0.23
N ARG A 46 17.93 -15.39 -0.66
CA ARG A 46 17.30 -15.44 -1.98
C ARG A 46 15.78 -15.46 -1.89
N GLN A 47 15.23 -16.34 -1.04
CA GLN A 47 13.79 -16.49 -0.87
C GLN A 47 13.18 -15.23 -0.25
N LEU A 48 13.85 -14.64 0.73
CA LEU A 48 13.44 -13.39 1.34
C LEU A 48 13.41 -12.25 0.33
N ILE A 49 14.45 -12.11 -0.51
CA ILE A 49 14.48 -11.11 -1.60
C ILE A 49 13.31 -11.33 -2.56
N ALA A 50 13.07 -12.58 -2.99
CA ALA A 50 11.98 -12.89 -3.91
C ALA A 50 10.61 -12.52 -3.31
N LYS A 51 10.39 -12.84 -2.03
CA LYS A 51 9.14 -12.58 -1.33
C LYS A 51 8.91 -11.07 -1.09
N LEU A 52 9.97 -10.33 -0.80
CA LEU A 52 9.91 -8.87 -0.67
C LEU A 52 9.85 -8.15 -2.03
N GLY A 53 10.28 -8.80 -3.12
CA GLY A 53 10.31 -8.22 -4.47
C GLY A 53 8.93 -7.84 -5.00
N GLY A 54 7.88 -8.60 -4.64
CA GLY A 54 6.51 -8.38 -5.14
C GLY A 54 5.75 -7.22 -4.49
N GLY A 55 6.27 -6.61 -3.43
CA GLY A 55 5.53 -5.56 -2.73
C GLY A 55 6.07 -5.19 -1.35
N ARG A 56 7.25 -5.67 -0.95
CA ARG A 56 7.90 -5.36 0.34
C ARG A 56 6.97 -5.53 1.55
N GLY A 57 6.10 -6.53 1.54
CA GLY A 57 5.13 -6.80 2.61
C GLY A 57 3.77 -6.12 2.46
N HIS A 58 3.47 -5.52 1.31
CA HIS A 58 2.09 -5.19 0.93
C HIS A 58 1.36 -6.43 0.43
N ARG A 59 0.02 -6.38 0.43
CA ARG A 59 -0.82 -7.42 -0.17
C ARG A 59 -0.46 -7.57 -1.64
N THR A 60 0.03 -8.75 -2.00
CA THR A 60 0.39 -9.10 -3.37
C THR A 60 -0.67 -10.07 -3.88
N LEU A 61 -1.26 -9.76 -5.03
CA LEU A 61 -2.31 -10.55 -5.65
C LEU A 61 -1.97 -10.75 -7.13
N ALA A 62 -2.15 -11.99 -7.61
CA ALA A 62 -2.02 -12.34 -9.01
C ALA A 62 -3.16 -13.28 -9.37
N GLY A 63 -3.89 -12.95 -10.44
CA GLY A 63 -5.10 -13.66 -10.83
C GLY A 63 -5.78 -12.99 -12.03
N THR A 64 -6.98 -13.46 -12.37
CA THR A 64 -7.81 -12.82 -13.40
C THR A 64 -8.38 -11.49 -12.90
N PRO A 65 -8.84 -10.61 -13.81
CA PRO A 65 -9.47 -9.35 -13.41
C PRO A 65 -10.62 -9.51 -12.41
N GLU A 66 -11.42 -10.57 -12.55
CA GLU A 66 -12.52 -10.90 -11.64
C GLU A 66 -12.00 -11.27 -10.25
N GLN A 67 -10.95 -12.09 -10.18
CA GLN A 67 -10.33 -12.47 -8.90
C GLN A 67 -9.75 -11.25 -8.18
N VAL A 68 -9.15 -10.32 -8.92
CA VAL A 68 -8.67 -9.06 -8.36
C VAL A 68 -9.82 -8.20 -7.86
N ALA A 69 -10.90 -8.06 -8.64
CA ALA A 69 -12.07 -7.30 -8.22
C ALA A 69 -12.77 -7.91 -6.99
N ASP A 70 -12.87 -9.25 -6.92
CA ASP A 70 -13.44 -9.99 -5.80
C ASP A 70 -12.65 -9.76 -4.51
N ASP A 71 -11.31 -9.77 -4.59
CA ASP A 71 -10.45 -9.51 -3.44
C ASP A 71 -10.60 -8.08 -2.91
N LEU A 72 -10.58 -7.08 -3.81
CA LEU A 72 -10.77 -5.68 -3.45
C LEU A 72 -12.16 -5.43 -2.86
N GLN A 73 -13.18 -6.06 -3.43
CA GLN A 73 -14.55 -5.99 -2.92
C GLN A 73 -14.63 -6.56 -1.51
N ALA A 74 -14.08 -7.76 -1.27
CA ALA A 74 -14.13 -8.41 0.03
C ALA A 74 -13.52 -7.52 1.14
N TRP A 75 -12.39 -6.87 0.84
CA TRP A 75 -11.76 -5.93 1.76
C TRP A 75 -12.59 -4.68 2.01
N PHE A 76 -13.17 -4.10 0.94
CA PHE A 76 -14.00 -2.91 1.06
C PHE A 76 -15.30 -3.19 1.83
N THR A 77 -16.08 -4.18 1.39
CA THR A 77 -17.36 -4.53 2.02
C THR A 77 -17.20 -5.16 3.40
N GLY A 78 -16.04 -5.76 3.68
CA GLY A 78 -15.67 -6.26 4.99
C GLY A 78 -15.20 -5.18 5.97
N GLY A 79 -15.11 -3.91 5.55
CA GLY A 79 -14.68 -2.79 6.39
C GLY A 79 -13.17 -2.79 6.69
N ALA A 80 -12.37 -3.52 5.91
CA ALA A 80 -10.91 -3.56 6.06
C ALA A 80 -10.21 -2.37 5.38
N ALA A 81 -10.86 -1.74 4.39
CA ALA A 81 -10.32 -0.57 3.69
C ALA A 81 -11.43 0.28 3.05
N ASP A 82 -11.25 1.61 3.03
CA ASP A 82 -12.10 2.55 2.28
C ASP A 82 -11.57 2.82 0.84
N GLY A 83 -10.37 2.34 0.54
CA GLY A 83 -9.68 2.52 -0.73
C GLY A 83 -8.30 1.89 -0.72
N PHE A 84 -7.67 1.85 -1.89
CA PHE A 84 -6.42 1.11 -2.09
C PHE A 84 -5.37 1.97 -2.75
N ASN A 85 -4.12 1.79 -2.31
CA ASN A 85 -2.95 2.27 -3.04
C ASN A 85 -2.46 1.16 -3.96
N ILE A 86 -2.70 1.31 -5.27
CA ILE A 86 -2.34 0.31 -6.26
C ILE A 86 -0.88 0.51 -6.68
N MET A 87 -0.06 -0.53 -6.56
CA MET A 87 1.36 -0.52 -6.93
C MET A 87 1.61 -1.57 -8.01
N PRO A 88 1.50 -1.23 -9.30
CA PRO A 88 1.78 -2.14 -10.38
C PRO A 88 3.24 -2.60 -10.38
N PRO A 89 3.53 -3.86 -10.76
CA PRO A 89 4.90 -4.39 -10.77
C PRO A 89 5.79 -3.73 -11.84
N TYR A 90 5.19 -3.17 -12.89
CA TYR A 90 5.87 -2.39 -13.92
C TYR A 90 4.90 -1.34 -14.50
N LEU A 91 5.47 -0.25 -15.04
CA LEU A 91 4.71 0.86 -15.61
C LEU A 91 5.10 1.11 -17.08
N PRO A 92 4.17 1.55 -17.93
CA PRO A 92 2.76 1.80 -17.62
C PRO A 92 1.87 0.54 -17.66
N GLY A 93 2.29 -0.53 -18.34
CA GLY A 93 1.40 -1.64 -18.70
C GLY A 93 0.66 -2.32 -17.53
N GLY A 94 1.29 -2.49 -16.36
CA GLY A 94 0.59 -3.06 -15.21
C GLY A 94 -0.51 -2.14 -14.64
N LEU A 95 -0.38 -0.82 -14.82
CA LEU A 95 -1.44 0.13 -14.51
C LEU A 95 -2.55 0.07 -15.58
N ASP A 96 -2.16 0.02 -16.85
CA ASP A 96 -3.09 -0.06 -17.98
C ASP A 96 -3.98 -1.31 -17.86
N ASP A 97 -3.38 -2.47 -17.59
CA ASP A 97 -4.11 -3.73 -17.35
C ASP A 97 -5.14 -3.60 -16.21
N PHE A 98 -4.78 -2.94 -15.11
CA PHE A 98 -5.69 -2.73 -13.99
C PHE A 98 -6.84 -1.78 -14.36
N VAL A 99 -6.53 -0.67 -15.02
CA VAL A 99 -7.52 0.33 -15.44
C VAL A 99 -8.47 -0.23 -16.49
N ASP A 100 -7.97 -0.98 -17.45
CA ASP A 100 -8.76 -1.47 -18.58
C ASP A 100 -9.55 -2.73 -18.25
N GLN A 101 -9.07 -3.56 -17.32
CA GLN A 101 -9.70 -4.86 -17.04
C GLN A 101 -10.39 -4.93 -15.68
N VAL A 102 -9.86 -4.27 -14.63
CA VAL A 102 -10.43 -4.38 -13.26
C VAL A 102 -11.41 -3.25 -12.95
N VAL A 103 -11.07 -2.01 -13.29
CA VAL A 103 -11.93 -0.85 -13.00
C VAL A 103 -13.34 -0.96 -13.60
N PRO A 104 -13.55 -1.49 -14.83
CA PRO A 104 -14.90 -1.69 -15.37
C PRO A 104 -15.74 -2.64 -14.51
N ILE A 105 -15.15 -3.73 -14.01
CA ILE A 105 -15.83 -4.68 -13.12
C ILE A 105 -16.23 -3.99 -11.82
N LEU A 106 -15.34 -3.20 -11.22
CA LEU A 106 -15.64 -2.45 -9.99
C LEU A 106 -16.77 -1.42 -10.22
N ARG A 107 -16.83 -0.78 -11.40
CA ARG A 107 -17.91 0.14 -11.76
C ARG A 107 -19.24 -0.58 -11.93
N GLU A 108 -19.25 -1.71 -12.63
CA GLU A 108 -20.46 -2.55 -12.82
C GLU A 108 -21.04 -2.98 -11.47
N ARG A 109 -20.17 -3.28 -10.50
CA ARG A 109 -20.55 -3.65 -9.13
C ARG A 109 -20.90 -2.46 -8.23
N GLY A 110 -20.83 -1.22 -8.72
CA GLY A 110 -21.10 -0.02 -7.93
C GLY A 110 -20.05 0.30 -6.87
N LEU A 111 -18.85 -0.28 -6.96
CA LEU A 111 -17.74 -0.10 -6.02
C LEU A 111 -16.79 1.02 -6.42
N PHE A 112 -16.89 1.52 -7.65
CA PHE A 112 -16.06 2.62 -8.14
C PHE A 112 -16.87 3.60 -8.97
N ARG A 113 -16.49 4.88 -8.90
CA ARG A 113 -17.17 5.96 -9.62
C ARG A 113 -17.04 5.81 -11.15
N THR A 114 -18.10 6.19 -11.85
CA THR A 114 -18.14 6.26 -13.33
C THR A 114 -17.65 7.61 -13.84
N GLU A 115 -17.86 8.67 -13.08
CA GLU A 115 -17.47 10.04 -13.41
C GLU A 115 -16.96 10.81 -12.19
N TYR A 116 -16.30 11.94 -12.44
CA TYR A 116 -15.87 12.87 -11.41
C TYR A 116 -16.95 13.94 -11.17
N THR A 117 -17.41 14.07 -9.94
CA THR A 117 -18.50 14.99 -9.56
C THR A 117 -18.03 16.22 -8.80
N ALA A 118 -16.72 16.34 -8.55
CA ALA A 118 -16.11 17.46 -7.84
C ALA A 118 -14.89 17.99 -8.61
N THR A 119 -14.39 19.15 -8.21
CA THR A 119 -13.19 19.78 -8.81
C THR A 119 -11.98 19.77 -7.89
N THR A 120 -12.14 19.25 -6.66
CA THR A 120 -11.08 19.19 -5.66
C THR A 120 -10.90 17.77 -5.17
N LEU A 121 -9.68 17.44 -4.77
CA LEU A 121 -9.35 16.14 -4.18
C LEU A 121 -10.22 15.83 -2.95
N ARG A 122 -10.48 16.82 -2.09
CA ARG A 122 -11.39 16.66 -0.95
C ARG A 122 -12.79 16.30 -1.38
N GLY A 123 -13.34 17.00 -2.38
CA GLY A 123 -14.65 16.69 -2.93
C GLY A 123 -14.73 15.27 -3.50
N HIS A 124 -13.67 14.78 -4.15
CA HIS A 124 -13.60 13.39 -4.63
C HIS A 124 -13.62 12.34 -3.52
N TYR A 125 -13.22 12.71 -2.29
CA TYR A 125 -13.28 11.86 -1.10
C TYR A 125 -14.51 12.14 -0.21
N GLY A 126 -15.45 12.98 -0.65
CA GLY A 126 -16.61 13.37 0.17
C GLY A 126 -16.25 14.21 1.41
N LEU A 127 -15.07 14.83 1.42
CA LEU A 127 -14.59 15.62 2.54
C LEU A 127 -15.01 17.10 2.42
N PRO A 128 -15.43 17.74 3.52
CA PRO A 128 -15.80 19.15 3.51
C PRO A 128 -14.58 20.05 3.25
N HIS A 129 -14.84 21.24 2.71
CA HIS A 129 -13.82 22.29 2.62
C HIS A 129 -13.60 22.89 4.02
N PRO A 130 -12.38 22.88 4.56
CA PRO A 130 -12.13 23.48 5.87
C PRO A 130 -12.26 25.00 5.77
N GLY A 131 -13.05 25.59 6.66
CA GLY A 131 -13.10 27.05 6.81
C GLY A 131 -11.74 27.60 7.25
N ASN A 132 -11.40 28.81 6.79
CA ASN A 132 -10.24 29.51 7.30
C ASN A 132 -10.54 30.01 8.72
N CYS A 133 -9.85 29.46 9.73
CA CYS A 133 -10.04 29.82 11.13
C CYS A 133 -9.72 31.29 11.45
N PHE A 134 -8.95 31.99 10.61
CA PHE A 134 -8.66 33.41 10.76
C PHE A 134 -9.71 34.31 10.12
N ALA A 135 -10.52 33.79 9.18
CA ALA A 135 -11.60 34.57 8.56
C ALA A 135 -12.75 34.82 9.56
N GLU A 136 -13.06 33.84 10.42
CA GLU A 136 -14.07 33.99 11.47
C GLU A 136 -13.67 34.97 12.59
N ALA A 137 -12.37 35.20 12.79
CA ALA A 137 -11.86 36.14 13.79
C ALA A 137 -11.93 37.60 13.30
N ALA A 138 -11.78 37.83 11.99
CA ALA A 138 -11.90 39.15 11.39
C ALA A 138 -13.34 39.71 11.49
N ASP A 139 -14.35 38.87 11.22
CA ASP A 139 -15.77 39.28 11.30
C ASP A 139 -16.20 39.71 12.71
N ARG A 140 -15.61 39.11 13.77
CA ARG A 140 -15.90 39.47 15.16
C ARG A 140 -15.16 40.71 15.65
N SER A 141 -14.13 41.16 14.93
CA SER A 141 -13.37 42.37 15.29
C SER A 141 -13.94 43.64 14.64
N THR A 142 -14.85 43.50 13.69
CA THR A 142 -15.54 44.60 12.98
C THR A 142 -16.97 44.86 13.48
N ALA A 143 -17.42 44.14 14.52
CA ALA A 143 -18.69 44.34 15.22
C ALA A 143 -18.44 44.93 16.62
#